data_AF-A0M0G3-F1
#
_entry.id   AF-A0M0G3-F1
#
_cell.length_a   1.000
_cell.length_b   1.000
_cell.length_c   1.000
_cell.angle_alpha   90.00
_cell.angle_beta   90.00
_cell.angle_gamma   90.00
#
_symmetry.space_group_name_H-M   'P 1'
#
loop_
_entity.id
_entity.type
_entity.pdbx_description
1 polymer ?
#
loop_
_entity_poly.entity_id
_entity_poly.type
_entity_poly.pdbx_seq_one_letter_code
_entity_poly.pdbx_strand_id
1 'polypeptide(L)' 'MKVFLSELAETKLLKLNEYLLENWNKKTRDKFIQKLSEKIEQISLYPESYPQ' A
#
# COMPACT_ATOMS: atom_id res chain seq x y z
N MET A 1 0.07 -12.45 11.40
CA MET A 1 -0.59 -11.33 12.12
C MET A 1 -1.74 -10.81 11.26
N LYS A 2 -2.89 -10.44 11.85
CA LYS A 2 -3.98 -9.80 11.10
C LYS A 2 -3.60 -8.34 10.84
N VAL A 3 -3.31 -7.99 9.59
CA VAL A 3 -3.03 -6.61 9.17
C VAL A 3 -4.35 -5.93 8.80
N PHE A 4 -4.52 -4.68 9.23
CA PHE A 4 -5.66 -3.85 8.88
C PHE A 4 -5.17 -2.43 8.59
N LEU A 5 -5.89 -1.72 7.74
CA LEU A 5 -5.63 -0.31 7.50
C LEU A 5 -6.44 0.51 8.50
N SER A 6 -5.83 1.56 9.05
CA SER A 6 -6.60 2.57 9.76
C SER A 6 -7.36 3.43 8.75
N GLU A 7 -8.44 4.06 9.19
CA GLU A 7 -9.23 5.00 8.36
C GLU A 7 -8.34 6.11 7.75
N LEU A 8 -7.36 6.60 8.51
CA LEU A 8 -6.38 7.56 8.02
C LEU A 8 -5.50 6.98 6.90
N ALA A 9 -5.08 5.72 7.02
CA ALA A 9 -4.29 5.05 6.00
C ALA A 9 -5.10 4.83 4.72
N GLU A 10 -6.35 4.39 4.83
CA GLU A 10 -7.26 4.25 3.69
C GLU A 10 -7.46 5.58 2.97
N THR A 11 -7.76 6.65 3.71
CA THR A 11 -7.94 7.99 3.14
C THR A 11 -6.70 8.47 2.39
N LYS A 12 -5.50 8.23 2.95
CA LYS A 12 -4.23 8.60 2.29
C LYS A 12 -3.97 7.77 1.03
N LEU A 13 -4.28 6.47 1.07
CA LEU A 13 -4.10 5.58 -0.08
C LEU A 13 -5.05 5.95 -1.23
N LEU A 14 -6.28 6.35 -0.94
CA LEU A 14 -7.23 6.85 -1.96
C LEU A 14 -6.68 8.11 -2.65
N LYS A 15 -6.25 9.11 -1.88
CA LYS A 15 -5.66 10.35 -2.43
C LYS A 15 -4.41 10.07 -3.27
N LEU A 16 -3.56 9.16 -2.81
CA LEU A 16 -2.35 8.78 -3.55
C LEU A 16 -2.71 8.04 -4.85
N ASN A 17 -3.72 7.17 -4.83
CA ASN A 17 -4.19 6.46 -6.01
C ASN A 17 -4.72 7.42 -7.08
N GLU A 18 -5.51 8.42 -6.67
CA GLU A 18 -5.98 9.51 -7.55
C GLU A 18 -4.80 10.28 -8.14
N TYR A 19 -3.87 10.74 -7.29
CA TYR A 19 -2.68 11.47 -7.73
C TYR A 19 -1.85 10.70 -8.75
N LEU A 20 -1.61 9.40 -8.54
CA LEU A 20 -0.85 8.54 -9.46
C LEU A 20 -1.59 8.33 -10.79
N LEU A 21 -2.92 8.33 -10.80
CA LEU A 21 -3.69 8.24 -12.04
C LEU A 21 -3.66 9.54 -12.84
N GLU A 22 -3.77 10.68 -12.16
CA GLU A 22 -3.80 12.01 -12.78
C GLU A 22 -2.42 12.48 -13.27
N ASN A 23 -1.39 12.29 -12.45
CA ASN A 23 -0.07 12.90 -12.70
C ASN A 23 0.92 11.93 -13.36
N TRP A 24 0.60 10.63 -13.36
CA TRP A 24 1.43 9.61 -13.98
C TRP A 24 0.61 8.81 -14.99
N ASN A 25 0.28 7.56 -14.68
CA ASN A 25 -0.50 6.68 -15.54
C ASN A 25 -0.97 5.44 -14.78
N LYS A 26 -1.93 4.73 -15.40
CA LYS A 26 -2.49 3.48 -14.88
C LYS A 26 -1.42 2.44 -14.52
N LYS A 27 -0.40 2.26 -15.36
CA LYS A 27 0.66 1.24 -15.15
C LYS A 27 1.49 1.53 -13.89
N THR A 28 1.82 2.80 -13.64
CA THR A 28 2.54 3.21 -12.43
C THR A 28 1.69 2.97 -11.19
N ARG A 29 0.42 3.38 -11.22
CA ARG A 29 -0.53 3.14 -10.12
C ARG A 29 -0.67 1.65 -9.82
N ASP A 30 -0.89 0.83 -10.84
CA ASP A 30 -1.08 -0.62 -10.67
C ASP A 30 0.17 -1.29 -10.06
N LYS A 31 1.37 -0.90 -10.51
CA LYS A 31 2.64 -1.37 -9.93
C LYS A 31 2.82 -0.93 -8.49
N PHE A 32 2.40 0.29 -8.14
CA PHE A 32 2.47 0.77 -6.76
C PHE A 32 1.58 -0.08 -5.84
N ILE A 33 0.32 -0.30 -6.23
CA ILE A 33 -0.63 -1.12 -5.45
C ILE A 33 -0.11 -2.55 -5.31
N GLN A 34 0.39 -3.15 -6.40
CA GLN A 34 0.99 -4.49 -6.34
C GLN A 34 2.10 -4.59 -5.29
N LYS A 35 3.09 -3.67 -5.35
CA LYS A 35 4.20 -3.66 -4.38
C LYS A 35 3.71 -3.45 -2.96
N LEU A 36 2.74 -2.58 -2.74
CA LEU A 36 2.17 -2.36 -1.42
C LEU A 36 1.51 -3.63 -0.88
N SER A 37 0.71 -4.33 -1.70
CA SER A 37 0.09 -5.60 -1.34
C SER A 37 1.13 -6.67 -0.97
N GLU A 38 2.19 -6.81 -1.77
CA GLU A 38 3.30 -7.73 -1.48
C GLU A 38 3.96 -7.41 -0.13
N LYS A 39 4.13 -6.12 0.22
CA LYS A 39 4.67 -5.71 1.51
C LYS A 39 3.74 -5.96 2.68
N ILE A 40 2.44 -5.74 2.51
CA ILE A 40 1.42 -6.05 3.54
C ILE A 40 1.39 -7.56 3.81
N GLU A 41 1.46 -8.37 2.76
CA GLU A 41 1.55 -9.83 2.89
C GLU A 41 2.82 -10.24 3.63
N GLN A 42 3.98 -9.65 3.29
CA GLN A 42 5.24 -9.89 4.00
C GLN A 42 5.13 -9.56 5.49
N ILE A 43 4.54 -8.41 5.87
CA ILE A 43 4.33 -8.03 7.28
C ILE A 43 3.39 -9.03 7.97
N SER A 44 2.37 -9.51 7.25
CA SER A 44 1.42 -10.48 7.82
C SER A 44 2.09 -11.82 8.16
N LEU A 45 3.07 -12.25 7.34
CA LEU A 45 3.83 -13.49 7.49
C LEU A 45 5.02 -13.35 8.45
N TYR A 46 5.72 -12.22 8.40
CA TYR A 46 6.96 -11.96 9.11
C TYR A 46 6.92 -10.61 9.85
N PRO A 47 6.08 -10.46 10.89
CA PRO A 47 5.90 -9.18 11.58
C PRO A 47 7.20 -8.64 12.21
N GLU A 48 8.09 -9.52 12.65
CA GLU A 48 9.38 -9.18 13.27
C GLU A 48 10.49 -8.84 12.25
N SER A 49 10.23 -8.97 10.94
CA SER A 49 11.24 -8.65 9.91
C SER A 49 11.39 -7.16 9.64
N TYR A 50 10.53 -6.33 10.24
CA TYR A 50 10.56 -4.88 10.12
C TYR A 50 11.24 -4.26 11.35
N PRO A 51 12.16 -3.31 11.18
CA PRO A 51 12.76 -2.59 12.30
C PRO A 51 11.69 -1.81 13.07
N GLN A 52 11.78 -1.87 14.40
CA GLN A 52 10.95 -1.09 15.33
C GLN A 52 11.38 0.37 15.42
#